data_AF-A0A0F9J0T2-F1
#
_entry.id   AF-A0A0F9J0T2-F1
#
_cell.length_a   1.000
_cell.length_b   1.000
_cell.length_c   1.000
_cell.angle_alpha   90.00
_cell.angle_beta   90.00
_cell.angle_gamma   90.00
#
_symmetry.space_group_name_H-M   'P 1'
#
loop_
_entity.id
_entity.type
_entity.pdbx_description
1 polymer ?
#
loop_
_entity_poly.entity_id
_entity_poly.type
_entity_poly.pdbx_seq_one_letter_code
_entity_poly.pdbx_strand_id
1 'polypeptide(L)' 'MNMKIFYKLISRIKWLLNNKPMIKYSGFNCGCCGKWENEEFEVPTYRSGGEWWDTWGVCEECIKDAEEYS' A
#
# COMPACT_ATOMS: atom_id res chain seq x y z
N MET A 1 15.23 19.28 14.30
CA MET A 1 14.73 18.47 13.15
C MET A 1 14.17 17.16 13.70
N ASN A 2 12.92 16.84 13.40
CA ASN A 2 12.24 15.67 13.98
C ASN A 2 12.86 14.38 13.41
N MET A 3 13.46 13.52 14.25
CA MET A 3 14.23 12.34 13.80
C MET A 3 13.43 11.45 12.83
N LYS A 4 12.12 11.31 13.04
CA LYS A 4 11.23 10.51 12.16
C LYS A 4 11.18 11.01 10.71
N ILE A 5 11.26 12.33 10.51
CA ILE A 5 11.21 12.94 9.16
C ILE A 5 12.51 12.65 8.42
N PHE A 6 13.65 12.71 9.13
CA PHE A 6 14.96 12.44 8.56
C PHE A 6 15.11 10.98 8.08
N TYR A 7 14.64 10.00 8.86
CA TYR A 7 14.65 8.59 8.44
C TYR A 7 13.79 8.34 7.21
N LYS A 8 12.57 8.90 7.15
CA LYS A 8 11.70 8.77 5.96
C LYS A 8 12.35 9.35 4.71
N LEU A 9 13.04 10.47 4.83
CA LEU A 9 13.75 11.10 3.72
C LEU A 9 14.92 10.24 3.23
N ILE A 10 15.76 9.73 4.14
CA ILE A 10 16.90 8.86 3.78
C ILE A 10 16.42 7.58 3.10
N SER A 11 15.40 6.91 3.64
CA SER A 11 14.89 5.66 3.04
C SER A 11 14.37 5.89 1.62
N ARG A 12 13.70 7.03 1.36
CA ARG A 12 13.25 7.40 0.01
C ARG A 12 14.41 7.69 -0.93
N ILE A 13 15.46 8.39 -0.46
CA ILE A 13 16.64 8.67 -1.28
C ILE A 13 17.38 7.37 -1.63
N LYS A 14 17.61 6.49 -0.66
CA LYS A 14 18.20 5.17 -0.89
C LYS A 14 17.39 4.35 -1.90
N TRP A 15 16.06 4.38 -1.80
CA TRP A 15 15.17 3.74 -2.77
C TRP A 15 15.32 4.30 -4.18
N LEU A 16 15.40 5.62 -4.34
CA LEU A 16 15.63 6.26 -5.64
C LEU A 16 16.98 5.85 -6.25
N LEU A 17 18.04 5.77 -5.44
CA LEU A 17 19.38 5.38 -5.88
C LEU A 17 19.48 3.89 -6.24
N ASN A 18 18.60 3.04 -5.68
CA ASN A 18 18.57 1.60 -5.92
C ASN A 18 17.64 1.19 -7.07
N ASN A 19 17.40 2.06 -8.06
CA ASN A 19 16.48 1.82 -9.19
C ASN A 19 15.02 1.57 -8.78
N LYS A 20 14.56 2.22 -7.71
CA LYS A 20 13.15 2.23 -7.30
C LYS A 20 12.54 0.82 -7.13
N PRO A 21 13.14 -0.08 -6.32
CA PRO A 21 12.67 -1.45 -6.22
C PRO A 21 11.24 -1.51 -5.64
N MET A 22 10.40 -2.31 -6.27
CA MET A 22 8.98 -2.49 -5.95
C MET A 22 8.72 -3.94 -5.49
N ILE A 23 7.74 -4.12 -4.62
CA ILE A 23 7.18 -5.44 -4.27
C ILE A 23 5.86 -5.56 -5.01
N LYS A 24 5.68 -6.69 -5.71
CA LYS A 24 4.44 -7.02 -6.41
C LYS A 24 3.57 -7.89 -5.53
N TYR A 25 2.29 -7.56 -5.46
CA TYR A 25 1.27 -8.38 -4.82
C TYR A 25 0.22 -8.76 -5.85
N SER A 26 -0.33 -9.98 -5.73
CA SER A 26 -1.32 -10.52 -6.66
C SER A 26 -2.76 -10.06 -6.37
N GLY A 27 -2.95 -9.36 -5.26
CA GLY A 27 -4.28 -8.99 -4.77
C GLY A 27 -4.24 -8.44 -3.36
N PHE A 28 -5.40 -8.02 -2.86
CA PHE A 28 -5.56 -7.49 -1.51
C PHE A 28 -6.86 -7.97 -0.86
N ASN A 29 -6.89 -7.97 0.46
CA ASN A 29 -8.08 -8.19 1.27
C ASN A 29 -8.80 -6.87 1.52
N CYS A 30 -10.09 -6.81 1.19
CA CYS A 30 -10.94 -5.67 1.50
C CYS A 30 -11.22 -5.62 3.00
N GLY A 31 -10.76 -4.58 3.67
CA GLY A 31 -11.00 -4.38 5.10
C GLY A 31 -12.47 -4.16 5.49
N CYS A 32 -13.35 -3.86 4.52
CA CYS A 32 -14.77 -3.63 4.76
C CYS A 32 -15.59 -4.92 4.68
N CYS A 33 -15.43 -5.73 3.63
CA CYS A 33 -16.24 -6.93 3.39
C CYS A 33 -15.45 -8.25 3.52
N GLY A 34 -14.14 -8.20 3.72
CA GLY A 34 -13.26 -9.38 3.84
C GLY A 34 -12.99 -10.12 2.52
N LYS A 35 -13.54 -9.64 1.40
CA LYS A 35 -13.34 -10.21 0.07
C LYS A 35 -11.88 -10.05 -0.36
N TRP A 36 -11.34 -11.07 -1.03
CA TRP A 36 -10.05 -10.98 -1.70
C TRP A 36 -10.24 -10.49 -3.14
N GLU A 37 -9.58 -9.39 -3.50
CA GLU A 37 -9.55 -8.84 -4.85
C GLU A 37 -8.27 -9.30 -5.57
N ASN A 38 -8.42 -9.91 -6.74
CA ASN A 38 -7.31 -10.40 -7.57
C ASN A 38 -6.80 -9.31 -8.52
N GLU A 39 -6.48 -8.15 -7.97
CA GLU A 39 -5.92 -7.02 -8.71
C GLU A 39 -4.44 -6.87 -8.34
N GLU A 40 -3.56 -7.05 -9.32
CA GLU A 40 -2.12 -6.91 -9.09
C GLU A 40 -1.76 -5.44 -8.81
N PHE A 41 -0.94 -5.21 -7.79
CA PHE A 41 -0.42 -3.88 -7.49
C PHE A 41 1.02 -3.92 -6.98
N GLU A 42 1.65 -2.75 -6.97
CA GLU A 42 3.05 -2.59 -6.57
C GLU A 42 3.21 -1.62 -5.40
N VAL A 43 4.02 -2.02 -4.41
CA VAL A 43 4.37 -1.18 -3.26
C VAL A 43 5.87 -0.86 -3.30
N PRO A 44 6.28 0.42 -3.14
CA PRO A 44 7.68 0.75 -2.99
C PRO A 44 8.27 0.04 -1.76
N THR A 45 9.39 -0.67 -1.93
CA THR A 45 10.04 -1.43 -0.83
C THR A 45 10.29 -0.60 0.44
N TYR A 46 10.60 0.69 0.33
CA TYR A 46 10.81 1.57 1.50
C TYR A 46 9.53 1.95 2.26
N ARG A 47 8.35 1.68 1.67
CA ARG A 47 7.02 1.88 2.29
C ARG A 47 6.40 0.58 2.77
N SER A 48 6.89 -0.57 2.31
CA SER A 48 6.31 -1.87 2.66
C SER A 48 6.34 -2.08 4.18
N GLY A 49 5.18 -2.44 4.73
CA GLY A 49 5.02 -2.95 6.10
C GLY A 49 5.14 -4.47 6.18
N GLY A 50 5.32 -5.15 5.03
CA GLY A 50 5.22 -6.59 4.86
C GLY A 50 3.85 -6.99 4.29
N GLU A 51 3.79 -8.18 3.68
CA GLU A 51 2.61 -8.68 2.95
C GLU A 51 1.31 -8.50 3.73
N TRP A 52 1.30 -8.94 5.00
CA TRP A 52 0.11 -8.82 5.86
C TRP A 52 -0.43 -7.39 5.97
N TRP A 53 0.42 -6.36 5.97
CA TRP A 53 -0.03 -4.97 6.09
C TRP A 53 -0.29 -4.32 4.74
N ASP A 54 0.50 -4.69 3.73
CA ASP A 54 0.43 -4.11 2.40
C ASP A 54 -0.79 -4.62 1.61
N THR A 55 -1.30 -5.81 1.90
CA THR A 55 -2.46 -6.42 1.22
C THR A 55 -3.79 -6.07 1.88
N TRP A 56 -3.91 -4.97 2.62
CA TRP A 56 -5.21 -4.45 3.09
C TRP A 56 -5.62 -3.24 2.27
N GLY A 57 -6.84 -3.27 1.75
CA GLY A 57 -7.41 -2.19 0.95
C GLY A 57 -8.93 -2.09 1.10
N VAL A 58 -9.58 -1.43 0.15
CA VAL A 58 -11.04 -1.33 0.05
C VAL A 58 -11.42 -1.68 -1.38
N CYS A 59 -12.34 -2.62 -1.57
CA CYS A 59 -12.80 -3.01 -2.91
C CYS A 59 -13.74 -1.96 -3.52
N GLU A 60 -13.85 -1.97 -4.85
CA GLU A 60 -14.69 -1.02 -5.61
C GLU A 60 -16.16 -1.06 -5.17
N GLU A 61 -16.69 -2.24 -4.85
CA GLU A 61 -18.05 -2.41 -4.32
C GLU A 61 -18.26 -1.61 -3.04
N CYS A 62 -17.36 -1.76 -2.05
CA CYS A 62 -17.46 -1.01 -0.79
C CYS A 62 -17.23 0.50 -0.96
N ILE A 63 -16.47 0.93 -1.98
CA ILE A 63 -16.32 2.36 -2.32
C ILE A 63 -17.65 2.90 -2.84
N LYS A 64 -18.28 2.21 -3.80
CA LYS A 64 -19.57 2.60 -4.37
C LYS A 64 -20.68 2.65 -3.32
N ASP A 65 -20.74 1.64 -2.45
CA ASP A 65 -21.69 1.62 -1.34
C ASP A 65 -21.52 2.88 -0.46
N ALA A 66 -20.29 3.27 -0.15
CA ALA A 66 -20.05 4.46 0.67
C ALA A 66 -20.49 5.78 -0.01
N GLU A 67 -20.37 5.86 -1.34
CA GLU A 67 -20.76 7.03 -2.14
C GLU A 67 -22.28 7.16 -2.32
N GLU A 68 -23.03 6.05 -2.36
CA GLU A 68 -24.50 6.08 -2.47
C GLU A 68 -25.17 6.64 -1.20
N TYR A 69 -24.53 6.51 -0.04
CA TYR A 69 -25.03 6.98 1.25
C TYR A 69 -24.39 8.30 1.72
N SER A 70 -23.60 8.99 0.88
CA SER A 70 -22.96 10.28 1.18
C SER A 70 -23.64 11.46 0.50
#